data_AF-A0A2C6MFJ1-F1
#
_entry.id   AF-A0A2C6MFJ1-F1
#
_cell.length_a   1.000
_cell.length_b   1.000
_cell.length_c   1.000
_cell.angle_alpha   90.00
_cell.angle_beta   90.00
_cell.angle_gamma   90.00
#
_symmetry.space_group_name_H-M   'P 1'
#
loop_
_entity.id
_entity.type
_entity.pdbx_description
1 polymer ?
#
loop_
_entity_poly.entity_id
_entity_poly.type
_entity_poly.pdbx_seq_one_letter_code
_entity_poly.pdbx_strand_id
1 'polypeptide(L)'
;MLAFIRKTGLLERPTCPECGSQNTSTARLVKLAAGFGVGIILSVFCYLFGFIYPLGRLMIPFLLFFGLILAVTPSLGKYCCLACDAYWDPENPKVVWRPRPPGI
;
A
#
# COMPACT_ATOMS: atom_id res chain seq x y z
N MET A 1 30.94 -0.23 0.78
CA MET A 1 30.20 0.92 1.35
C MET A 1 30.40 2.16 0.47
N LEU A 2 30.04 2.10 -0.83
CA LEU A 2 30.39 3.16 -1.80
C LEU A 2 29.58 3.06 -3.11
N ALA A 3 28.24 2.95 -3.04
CA ALA A 3 27.39 3.02 -4.24
C ALA A 3 25.99 3.61 -3.99
N PHE A 4 25.80 4.35 -2.89
CA PHE A 4 24.46 4.83 -2.49
C PHE A 4 24.22 6.32 -2.77
N ILE A 5 25.19 7.01 -3.37
CA ILE A 5 25.11 8.45 -3.58
C ILE A 5 25.29 8.71 -5.06
N ARG A 6 24.28 9.37 -5.64
CA ARG A 6 24.25 10.03 -6.96
C ARG A 6 23.66 9.22 -8.12
N LYS A 7 22.33 9.06 -8.11
CA LYS A 7 21.53 9.22 -9.33
C LYS A 7 20.26 10.02 -9.03
N THR A 8 20.37 11.32 -9.25
CA THR A 8 19.24 12.23 -9.42
C THR A 8 18.55 11.90 -10.74
N GLY A 9 17.61 10.96 -10.70
CA GLY A 9 16.69 10.67 -11.79
C GLY A 9 15.30 10.53 -11.18
N LEU A 10 14.36 11.38 -11.58
CA LEU A 10 13.01 11.53 -11.05
C LEU A 10 12.12 10.26 -11.12
N LEU A 11 12.69 9.10 -11.47
CA LEU A 11 12.01 7.85 -11.84
C LEU A 11 12.71 6.56 -11.33
N GLU A 12 13.90 6.65 -10.72
CA GLU A 12 14.62 5.45 -10.24
C GLU A 12 14.11 5.07 -8.84
N ARG A 13 13.28 4.02 -8.76
CA ARG A 13 12.74 3.56 -7.48
C ARG A 13 13.87 2.94 -6.64
N PRO A 14 14.00 3.27 -5.35
CA PRO A 14 15.08 2.73 -4.52
C PRO A 14 14.95 1.21 -4.42
N THR A 15 16.08 0.51 -4.47
CA THR A 15 16.14 -0.94 -4.23
C THR A 15 15.78 -1.24 -2.78
N CYS A 16 15.06 -2.34 -2.56
CA CYS A 16 14.71 -2.77 -1.21
C CYS A 16 15.96 -3.15 -0.40
N PRO A 17 16.15 -2.66 0.83
CA PRO A 17 17.31 -3.01 1.67
C PRO A 17 17.30 -4.46 2.16
N GLU A 18 16.13 -5.10 2.23
CA GLU A 18 15.96 -6.48 2.72
C GLU A 18 16.24 -7.53 1.64
N CYS A 19 15.64 -7.37 0.45
CA CYS A 19 15.69 -8.40 -0.61
C CYS A 19 16.42 -7.97 -1.87
N GLY A 20 16.89 -6.72 -1.96
CA GLY A 20 17.56 -6.17 -3.14
C GLY A 20 16.66 -5.98 -4.37
N SER A 21 15.35 -6.24 -4.27
CA SER A 21 14.46 -6.14 -5.42
C SER A 21 14.22 -4.68 -5.85
N GLN A 22 14.03 -4.48 -7.16
CA GLN A 22 13.62 -3.20 -7.75
C GLN A 22 12.08 -3.04 -7.81
N ASN A 23 11.34 -4.05 -7.36
CA ASN A 23 9.88 -4.08 -7.33
C ASN A 23 9.34 -3.29 -6.13
N THR A 24 9.72 -2.02 -6.06
CA THR A 24 9.34 -1.12 -4.97
C THR A 24 8.27 -0.16 -5.46
N SER A 25 7.42 0.33 -4.56
CA SER A 25 6.35 1.27 -4.85
C SER A 25 6.23 2.25 -3.69
N THR A 26 5.68 3.44 -3.92
CA THR A 26 5.41 4.34 -2.78
C THR A 26 4.28 3.76 -1.94
N ALA A 27 4.48 3.66 -0.63
CA ALA A 27 3.51 3.05 0.27
C ALA A 27 2.15 3.78 0.26
N ARG A 28 2.15 5.08 -0.05
CA ARG A 28 0.92 5.87 -0.24
C ARG A 28 0.09 5.38 -1.43
N LEU A 29 0.72 5.02 -2.55
CA LEU A 29 0.00 4.44 -3.69
C LEU A 29 -0.58 3.07 -3.35
N VAL A 30 0.15 2.24 -2.61
CA VAL A 30 -0.36 0.93 -2.15
C VAL A 30 -1.57 1.10 -1.23
N LYS A 31 -1.53 2.05 -0.29
CA LYS A 31 -2.66 2.36 0.58
C LYS A 31 -3.84 2.96 -0.16
N LEU A 32 -3.60 3.86 -1.11
CA LEU A 32 -4.66 4.40 -1.95
C LEU A 32 -5.30 3.29 -2.78
N ALA A 33 -4.51 2.41 -3.39
CA ALA A 33 -5.01 1.26 -4.13
C ALA A 33 -5.80 0.30 -3.22
N ALA A 34 -5.34 0.04 -2.01
CA ALA A 34 -6.06 -0.79 -1.04
C ALA A 34 -7.36 -0.13 -0.56
N GLY A 35 -7.34 1.17 -0.24
CA GLY A 35 -8.51 1.93 0.21
C GLY A 35 -9.57 2.10 -0.88
N PHE A 36 -9.16 2.45 -2.10
CA PHE A 36 -10.05 2.51 -3.27
C PHE A 36 -10.56 1.13 -3.67
N GLY A 37 -9.67 0.12 -3.67
CA GLY A 37 -10.04 -1.26 -3.96
C GLY A 37 -11.11 -1.75 -3.00
N VAL A 38 -10.86 -1.64 -1.69
CA VAL A 38 -11.84 -2.07 -0.69
C VAL A 38 -13.10 -1.20 -0.75
N GLY A 39 -12.97 0.12 -0.75
CA GLY A 39 -14.12 1.02 -0.70
C GLY A 39 -15.01 0.92 -1.93
N ILE A 40 -14.46 1.12 -3.13
CA ILE A 40 -15.26 1.18 -4.36
C ILE A 40 -15.71 -0.21 -4.80
N ILE A 41 -14.81 -1.19 -4.85
CA ILE A 41 -15.15 -2.51 -5.41
C ILE A 41 -16.22 -3.19 -4.56
N LEU A 42 -16.05 -3.24 -3.23
CA LEU A 42 -17.08 -3.81 -2.35
C LEU A 42 -18.39 -3.02 -2.41
N SER A 43 -18.34 -1.69 -2.55
CA SER A 43 -19.55 -0.89 -2.71
C SER A 43 -20.32 -1.22 -3.99
N VAL A 44 -19.62 -1.46 -5.10
CA VAL A 44 -20.24 -1.90 -6.36
C VAL A 44 -20.87 -3.28 -6.18
N PHE A 45 -20.19 -4.22 -5.52
CA PHE A 45 -20.78 -5.53 -5.19
C PHE A 45 -22.02 -5.38 -4.31
N CYS A 46 -21.97 -4.59 -3.24
CA CYS A 46 -23.10 -4.32 -2.36
C CYS A 46 -24.27 -3.64 -3.09
N TYR A 47 -23.98 -2.78 -4.08
CA TYR A 47 -25.01 -2.17 -4.92
C TYR A 47 -25.74 -3.22 -5.77
N LEU A 48 -24.99 -4.15 -6.39
CA LEU A 48 -25.54 -5.25 -7.18
C LEU A 48 -26.36 -6.22 -6.30
N PHE A 49 -25.82 -6.66 -5.16
CA PHE A 49 -26.55 -7.49 -4.19
C PHE A 49 -27.75 -6.77 -3.57
N GLY A 50 -27.68 -5.44 -3.51
CA GLY A 50 -28.73 -4.54 -3.08
C GLY A 50 -30.05 -4.68 -3.85
N PHE A 51 -30.03 -5.28 -5.04
CA PHE A 51 -31.23 -5.57 -5.83
C PHE A 51 -32.05 -6.72 -5.23
N ILE A 52 -31.39 -7.67 -4.55
CA ILE A 52 -32.02 -8.84 -3.91
C ILE A 52 -32.26 -8.54 -2.41
N TYR A 53 -31.30 -7.88 -1.76
CA TYR A 53 -31.36 -7.51 -0.35
C TYR A 53 -31.18 -6.01 -0.17
N PRO A 54 -32.25 -5.22 0.08
CA PRO A 54 -32.15 -3.76 0.18
C PRO A 54 -31.22 -3.30 1.31
N LEU A 55 -31.01 -4.14 2.32
CA LEU A 55 -30.03 -3.91 3.39
C LEU A 55 -28.58 -3.76 2.89
N GLY A 56 -28.22 -4.41 1.77
CA GLY A 56 -26.88 -4.32 1.19
C GLY A 56 -26.52 -2.89 0.77
N ARG A 57 -27.52 -2.08 0.38
CA ARG A 57 -27.29 -0.68 0.01
C ARG A 57 -26.98 0.21 1.20
N LEU A 58 -27.49 -0.13 2.39
CA LEU A 58 -27.19 0.59 3.62
C LEU A 58 -25.73 0.43 4.05
N MET A 59 -25.05 -0.64 3.62
CA MET A 59 -23.64 -0.90 3.94
C MET A 59 -22.66 -0.08 3.08
N ILE A 60 -23.12 0.43 1.93
CA ILE A 60 -22.29 1.21 0.99
C ILE A 60 -21.62 2.43 1.66
N PRO A 61 -22.33 3.33 2.38
CA PRO A 61 -21.68 4.47 3.01
C PRO A 61 -20.63 4.05 4.05
N PHE A 62 -20.84 2.95 4.77
CA PHE A 62 -19.87 2.43 5.73
C PHE A 62 -18.61 1.89 5.04
N LEU A 63 -18.75 1.17 3.93
CA LEU A 63 -17.64 0.65 3.13
C LEU A 63 -16.82 1.77 2.50
N LEU A 64 -17.48 2.80 1.94
CA LEU A 64 -16.80 3.97 1.39
C LEU A 64 -16.07 4.75 2.48
N PHE A 65 -16.68 4.93 3.66
CA PHE A 65 -16.04 5.60 4.78
C PHE A 65 -14.82 4.81 5.30
N PHE A 66 -14.92 3.48 5.38
CA PHE A 66 -13.80 2.64 5.76
C PHE A 66 -12.66 2.70 4.73
N GLY A 67 -12.98 2.64 3.43
CA GLY A 67 -12.01 2.84 2.35
C GLY A 67 -11.31 4.20 2.42
N LEU A 68 -12.06 5.26 2.76
CA LEU A 68 -11.52 6.60 2.98
C LEU A 68 -10.54 6.63 4.16
N ILE A 69 -10.91 6.04 5.31
CA ILE A 69 -10.01 5.96 6.47
C ILE A 69 -8.71 5.27 6.10
N LEU A 70 -8.78 4.12 5.42
CA LEU A 70 -7.59 3.40 4.99
C LEU A 70 -6.70 4.23 4.05
N ALA A 71 -7.31 5.00 3.15
CA ALA A 71 -6.60 5.90 2.23
C ALA A 71 -5.93 7.09 2.94
N VAL A 72 -6.53 7.63 4.01
CA VAL A 72 -6.03 8.82 4.73
C VAL A 72 -4.98 8.46 5.79
N THR A 73 -5.02 7.26 6.37
CA THR A 73 -4.06 6.86 7.41
C THR A 73 -2.60 6.93 6.92
N PRO A 74 -1.67 7.52 7.69
CA PRO A 74 -0.27 7.63 7.29
C PRO A 74 0.35 6.25 7.05
N SER A 75 1.20 6.12 6.02
CA SER A 75 1.90 4.87 5.74
C SER A 75 3.02 4.63 6.76
N LEU A 76 3.35 3.35 7.02
CA LEU A 76 4.42 2.99 7.96
C LEU A 76 5.82 3.42 7.48
N GLY A 77 6.01 3.62 6.17
CA GLY A 77 7.20 4.19 5.54
C GLY A 77 6.83 4.86 4.21
N LYS A 78 7.77 5.53 3.55
CA LYS A 78 7.58 6.18 2.24
C LYS A 78 7.49 5.16 1.10
N TYR A 79 8.22 4.05 1.19
CA TYR A 79 8.26 2.99 0.18
C TYR A 79 7.84 1.63 0.74
N CYS A 80 7.31 0.79 -0.14
CA CYS A 80 6.90 -0.59 0.10
C CYS A 80 7.49 -1.48 -1.00
N CYS A 81 8.05 -2.63 -0.63
CA CYS A 81 8.59 -3.62 -1.54
C CYS A 81 7.54 -4.71 -1.78
N LEU A 82 7.08 -4.85 -3.02
CA LEU A 82 6.03 -5.80 -3.38
C LEU A 82 6.50 -7.27 -3.32
N ALA A 83 7.81 -7.51 -3.27
CA ALA A 83 8.37 -8.86 -3.24
C ALA A 83 8.46 -9.45 -1.82
N CYS A 84 8.59 -8.61 -0.80
CA CYS A 84 8.78 -9.05 0.60
C CYS A 84 7.88 -8.31 1.60
N ASP A 85 6.97 -7.46 1.13
CA ASP A 85 6.06 -6.63 1.93
C ASP A 85 6.73 -5.75 3.00
N ALA A 86 8.02 -5.46 2.81
CA ALA A 86 8.79 -4.58 3.67
C ALA A 86 8.54 -3.11 3.35
N TYR A 87 8.47 -2.28 4.38
CA TYR A 87 8.30 -0.84 4.29
C TYR A 87 9.56 -0.15 4.82
N TRP A 88 10.04 0.92 4.17
CA TRP A 88 11.21 1.68 4.63
C TRP A 88 11.18 3.12 4.13
N ASP A 89 12.06 3.94 4.70
CA ASP A 89 12.35 5.29 4.24
C ASP A 89 13.72 5.36 3.56
N PRO A 90 13.84 6.02 2.38
CA PRO A 90 15.10 6.13 1.67
C PRO A 90 16.11 7.03 2.41
N GLU A 91 15.61 7.94 3.26
CA GLU A 91 16.44 8.81 4.10
C GLU A 91 17.09 8.05 5.26
N ASN A 92 16.48 6.95 5.72
CA ASN A 92 17.03 6.11 6.78
C ASN A 92 16.75 4.61 6.49
N PRO A 93 17.52 3.99 5.56
CA PRO A 93 17.27 2.62 5.10
C PRO A 93 17.54 1.54 6.16
N LYS A 94 18.04 1.91 7.34
CA LYS A 94 18.25 0.99 8.48
C LYS A 94 16.96 0.66 9.21
N VAL A 95 15.94 1.53 9.09
CA VAL A 95 14.64 1.32 9.74
C VAL A 95 13.71 0.69 8.72
N VAL A 96 13.46 -0.60 8.89
CA VAL A 96 12.54 -1.39 8.07
C VAL A 96 11.36 -1.81 8.93
N TRP A 97 10.16 -1.46 8.48
CA TRP A 97 8.90 -1.90 9.07
C TRP A 97 8.38 -3.13 8.33
N ARG A 98 7.85 -4.11 9.07
CA ARG A 98 7.52 -5.46 8.54
C ARG A 98 8.67 -6.08 7.74
N PRO A 99 9.81 -6.39 8.39
CA PRO A 99 10.86 -7.15 7.73
C PRO A 99 10.34 -8.52 7.28
N ARG A 100 10.96 -9.07 6.24
CA ARG A 100 10.63 -10.40 5.74
C ARG A 100 10.74 -11.40 6.90
N PRO A 101 9.73 -12.27 7.14
CA PRO A 101 9.84 -13.29 8.17
C PRO A 101 11.05 -14.21 7.85
N PRO A 102 11.90 -14.53 8.84
CA PRO A 102 13.04 -15.40 8.61
C PRO A 102 12.55 -16.80 8.22
N GLY A 103 13.04 -17.35 7.10
CA GLY A 103 12.77 -18.73 6.68
C GLY A 103 11.91 -18.92 5.42
N ILE A 104 11.70 -17.87 4.62
CA ILE A 104 11.16 -17.95 3.24
C ILE A 104 12.20 -17.42 2.27
#